data_AF-A0A7V7S8S5-F1
#
_entry.id   AF-A0A7V7S8S5-F1
#
_cell.length_a   1.000
_cell.length_b   1.000
_cell.length_c   1.000
_cell.angle_alpha   90.00
_cell.angle_beta   90.00
_cell.angle_gamma   90.00
#
_symmetry.space_group_name_H-M   'P 1'
#
loop_
_entity.id
_entity.type
_entity.pdbx_description
1 polymer ?
#
loop_
_entity_poly.entity_id
_entity_poly.type
_entity_poly.pdbx_seq_one_letter_code
_entity_poly.pdbx_strand_id
1 'polypeptide(L)'
;MKKIRGWKRRVRKLNQWKVENSQFDNKFLEANHFDYVKTFNYLDKRDLPIWYKRKVICALVEVFQSWKLSAESKFSHFYLRLHINENDLLDSQLILALEEQIVEYKNKFVEYQTQLEKPLFLNDIALNWRAYHLVSIWLEDEINTLSATEKELLLNNLLDVRKVTSYDDETSNEYLIKDSVIWVFDYENIKEVKYKK
;
A
#
# COMPACT_ATOMS: atom_id res chain seq x y z
N MET A 1 -0.90 29.83 20.55
CA MET A 1 -0.55 28.60 21.30
C MET A 1 -1.47 27.40 20.93
N LYS A 2 -1.51 26.98 19.65
CA LYS A 2 -2.43 25.92 19.14
C LYS A 2 -1.80 24.52 18.97
N LYS A 3 -0.49 24.35 19.25
CA LYS A 3 0.29 23.17 18.81
C LYS A 3 0.07 21.89 19.63
N ILE A 4 -0.01 21.95 20.96
CA ILE A 4 -0.05 20.72 21.80
C ILE A 4 -1.41 20.00 21.76
N ARG A 5 -2.52 20.76 21.76
CA ARG A 5 -3.87 20.18 21.76
C ARG A 5 -4.20 19.47 20.43
N GLY A 6 -3.69 19.99 19.31
CA GLY A 6 -3.85 19.38 17.99
C GLY A 6 -3.19 18.00 17.90
N TRP A 7 -1.97 17.86 18.39
CA TRP A 7 -1.25 16.58 18.39
C TRP A 7 -1.90 15.53 19.29
N LYS A 8 -2.37 15.91 20.49
CA LYS A 8 -3.14 14.99 21.35
C LYS A 8 -4.39 14.46 20.64
N ARG A 9 -5.11 15.32 19.91
CA ARG A 9 -6.28 14.89 19.11
C ARG A 9 -5.89 13.91 18.00
N ARG A 10 -4.81 14.18 17.27
CA ARG A 10 -4.30 13.28 16.21
C ARG A 10 -3.89 11.91 16.76
N VAL A 11 -3.19 11.88 17.90
CA VAL A 11 -2.85 10.62 18.58
C VAL A 11 -4.09 9.84 19.02
N ARG A 12 -5.12 10.51 19.57
CA ARG A 12 -6.39 9.83 19.93
C ARG A 12 -7.08 9.23 18.72
N LYS A 13 -7.15 9.98 17.61
CA LYS A 13 -7.71 9.48 16.36
C LYS A 13 -6.94 8.28 15.82
N LEU A 14 -5.61 8.30 15.91
CA LEU A 14 -4.77 7.16 15.53
C LEU A 14 -5.05 5.92 16.39
N ASN A 15 -5.18 6.10 17.70
CA ASN A 15 -5.51 5.00 18.60
C ASN A 15 -6.91 4.45 18.33
N GLN A 16 -7.88 5.32 18.04
CA GLN A 16 -9.23 4.92 17.67
C GLN A 16 -9.22 4.14 16.35
N TRP A 17 -8.58 4.68 15.31
CA TRP A 17 -8.42 3.99 14.02
C TRP A 17 -7.79 2.61 14.19
N LYS A 18 -6.76 2.49 15.03
CA LYS A 18 -6.14 1.20 15.33
C LYS A 18 -7.17 0.20 15.87
N VAL A 19 -7.93 0.58 16.90
CA VAL A 19 -8.95 -0.29 17.51
C VAL A 19 -10.04 -0.69 16.51
N GLU A 20 -10.52 0.27 15.72
CA GLU A 20 -11.58 0.05 14.72
C GLU A 20 -11.13 -0.90 13.61
N ASN A 21 -9.84 -0.93 13.28
CA ASN A 21 -9.31 -1.68 12.14
C ASN A 21 -8.47 -2.90 12.55
N SER A 22 -8.37 -3.25 13.83
CA SER A 22 -7.62 -4.43 14.30
C SER A 22 -8.19 -5.77 13.79
N GLN A 23 -9.39 -5.78 13.22
CA GLN A 23 -10.00 -6.94 12.58
C GLN A 23 -10.38 -6.59 11.15
N PHE A 24 -10.14 -7.51 10.23
CA PHE A 24 -10.65 -7.43 8.85
C PHE A 24 -12.13 -7.83 8.82
N ASP A 25 -12.86 -7.32 7.83
CA ASP A 25 -14.25 -7.67 7.59
C ASP A 25 -14.33 -9.04 6.93
N ASN A 26 -14.70 -10.05 7.72
CA ASN A 26 -14.81 -11.43 7.24
C ASN A 26 -15.81 -11.58 6.09
N LYS A 27 -16.94 -10.86 6.15
CA LYS A 27 -17.97 -10.99 5.12
C LYS A 27 -17.48 -10.39 3.81
N PHE A 28 -16.81 -9.24 3.89
CA PHE A 28 -16.21 -8.62 2.71
C PHE A 28 -15.09 -9.48 2.13
N LEU A 29 -14.20 -9.99 2.98
CA LEU A 29 -13.07 -10.82 2.58
C LEU A 29 -13.52 -12.12 1.91
N GLU A 30 -14.52 -12.81 2.45
CA GLU A 30 -15.05 -14.06 1.88
C GLU A 30 -15.76 -13.82 0.54
N ALA A 31 -16.41 -12.67 0.36
CA ALA A 31 -17.11 -12.35 -0.89
C ALA A 31 -16.19 -11.86 -2.01
N ASN A 32 -15.09 -11.18 -1.67
CA ASN A 32 -14.22 -10.51 -2.64
C ASN A 32 -12.83 -11.13 -2.75
N HIS A 33 -12.48 -12.06 -1.85
CA HIS A 33 -11.15 -12.65 -1.71
C HIS A 33 -10.03 -11.64 -1.40
N PHE A 34 -10.38 -10.41 -1.00
CA PHE A 34 -9.45 -9.43 -0.45
C PHE A 34 -10.14 -8.50 0.55
N ASP A 35 -9.36 -7.90 1.42
CA ASP A 35 -9.74 -6.78 2.27
C ASP A 35 -8.55 -5.82 2.40
N TYR A 36 -8.82 -4.55 2.64
CA TYR A 36 -7.78 -3.56 2.83
C TYR A 36 -8.22 -2.47 3.80
N VAL A 37 -7.25 -1.91 4.50
CA VAL A 37 -7.46 -0.71 5.30
C VAL A 37 -6.42 0.34 4.92
N LYS A 38 -6.91 1.56 4.65
CA LYS A 38 -6.07 2.76 4.53
C LYS A 38 -6.02 3.52 5.85
N THR A 39 -4.94 4.23 6.09
CA THR A 39 -4.92 5.23 7.15
C THR A 39 -5.90 6.38 6.87
N PHE A 40 -6.23 7.18 7.90
CA PHE A 40 -7.14 8.32 7.74
C PHE A 40 -6.54 9.43 6.88
N ASN A 41 -7.36 10.03 6.02
CA ASN A 41 -7.00 11.19 5.23
C ASN A 41 -7.23 12.48 6.04
N TYR A 42 -6.15 13.13 6.50
CA TYR A 42 -6.23 14.49 7.04
C TYR A 42 -6.12 15.49 5.90
N LEU A 43 -7.00 16.49 5.86
CA LEU A 43 -6.88 17.62 4.92
C LEU A 43 -5.52 18.35 5.06
N ASP A 44 -4.95 18.34 6.27
CA ASP A 44 -3.58 18.82 6.54
C ASP A 44 -2.58 17.65 6.43
N LYS A 45 -2.17 17.33 5.20
CA LYS A 45 -1.16 16.30 4.88
C LYS A 45 0.28 16.75 5.07
N ARG A 46 0.53 18.07 5.11
CA ARG A 46 1.89 18.61 5.06
C ARG A 46 2.53 18.64 6.46
N ASP A 47 3.76 18.15 6.52
CA ASP A 47 4.70 18.22 7.66
C ASP A 47 4.31 17.48 8.94
N LEU A 48 3.99 16.19 8.83
CA LEU A 48 3.95 15.31 10.00
C LEU A 48 5.37 15.20 10.62
N PRO A 49 5.54 15.49 11.92
CA PRO A 49 6.83 15.35 12.58
C PRO A 49 7.22 13.88 12.65
N ILE A 50 8.53 13.59 12.58
CA ILE A 50 9.08 12.22 12.55
C ILE A 50 8.51 11.36 13.69
N TRP A 51 8.39 11.91 14.91
CA TRP A 51 7.84 11.17 16.05
C TRP A 51 6.39 10.71 15.82
N TYR A 52 5.57 11.51 15.10
CA TYR A 52 4.19 11.15 14.79
C TYR A 52 4.13 10.17 13.62
N LYS A 53 4.99 10.33 12.61
CA LYS A 53 5.15 9.35 11.52
C LYS A 53 5.44 7.96 12.10
N ARG A 54 6.39 7.87 13.04
CA ARG A 54 6.70 6.63 13.77
C ARG A 54 5.48 6.04 14.46
N LYS A 55 4.66 6.85 15.14
CA LYS A 55 3.42 6.36 15.77
C LYS A 55 2.43 5.78 14.77
N VAL A 56 2.26 6.43 13.61
CA VAL A 56 1.38 5.93 12.55
C VAL A 56 1.86 4.56 12.06
N ILE A 57 3.16 4.40 11.84
CA ILE A 57 3.73 3.12 11.36
C ILE A 57 3.61 2.04 12.44
N CYS A 58 3.87 2.35 13.71
CA CYS A 58 3.64 1.42 14.82
C CYS A 58 2.18 0.92 14.84
N ALA A 59 1.21 1.83 14.68
CA ALA A 59 -0.19 1.44 14.65
C ALA A 59 -0.52 0.54 13.45
N LEU A 60 0.01 0.84 12.27
CA LEU A 60 -0.12 -0.01 11.08
C LEU A 60 0.48 -1.41 11.30
N VAL A 61 1.67 -1.49 11.91
CA VAL A 61 2.32 -2.76 12.25
C VAL A 61 1.48 -3.54 13.27
N GLU A 62 0.90 -2.89 14.28
CA GLU A 62 0.03 -3.55 15.25
C GLU A 62 -1.26 -4.10 14.62
N VAL A 63 -1.86 -3.36 13.68
CA VAL A 63 -3.01 -3.85 12.91
C VAL A 63 -2.61 -5.01 12.01
N PHE A 64 -1.46 -4.92 11.33
CA PHE A 64 -0.88 -6.02 10.54
C PHE A 64 -0.73 -7.29 11.39
N GLN A 65 -0.16 -7.20 12.59
CA GLN A 65 0.02 -8.36 13.46
C GLN A 65 -1.32 -8.95 13.91
N SER A 66 -2.31 -8.08 14.19
CA SER A 66 -3.66 -8.52 14.55
C SER A 66 -4.33 -9.27 13.40
N TRP A 67 -4.24 -8.75 12.18
CA TRP A 67 -4.77 -9.40 10.98
C TRP A 67 -4.05 -10.72 10.68
N LYS A 68 -2.71 -10.75 10.79
CA LYS A 68 -1.91 -11.96 10.61
C LYS A 68 -2.37 -13.08 11.55
N LEU A 69 -2.48 -12.80 12.84
CA LEU A 69 -2.91 -13.79 13.84
C LEU A 69 -4.34 -14.29 13.58
N SER A 70 -5.26 -13.36 13.29
CA SER A 70 -6.65 -13.72 12.96
C SER A 70 -6.72 -14.58 11.68
N ALA A 71 -5.97 -14.23 10.64
CA ALA A 71 -5.95 -14.94 9.36
C ALA A 71 -5.29 -16.34 9.49
N GLU A 72 -4.21 -16.47 10.27
CA GLU A 72 -3.56 -17.76 10.56
C GLU A 72 -4.50 -18.77 11.23
N SER A 73 -5.47 -18.28 12.00
CA SER A 73 -6.47 -19.11 12.67
C SER A 73 -7.60 -19.57 11.74
N LYS A 74 -7.82 -18.88 10.61
CA LYS A 74 -8.98 -19.08 9.72
C LYS A 74 -8.62 -19.68 8.37
N PHE A 75 -7.50 -19.28 7.79
CA PHE A 75 -7.15 -19.60 6.40
C PHE A 75 -5.91 -20.48 6.34
N SER A 76 -5.93 -21.45 5.42
CA SER A 76 -4.77 -22.28 5.09
C SER A 76 -3.81 -21.57 4.16
N HIS A 77 -4.31 -20.71 3.27
CA HIS A 77 -3.51 -19.89 2.36
C HIS A 77 -4.02 -18.44 2.37
N PHE A 78 -3.13 -17.49 2.68
CA PHE A 78 -3.42 -16.07 2.57
C PHE A 78 -2.15 -15.25 2.40
N TYR A 79 -2.32 -14.04 1.89
CA TYR A 79 -1.29 -13.04 1.70
C TYR A 79 -1.62 -11.75 2.44
N LEU A 80 -0.68 -11.24 3.22
CA LEU A 80 -0.82 -9.99 3.95
C LEU A 80 0.32 -9.05 3.57
N ARG A 81 0.01 -7.81 3.23
CA ARG A 81 1.00 -6.82 2.80
C ARG A 81 0.75 -5.46 3.44
N LEU A 82 1.79 -4.92 4.09
CA LEU A 82 1.84 -3.56 4.62
C LEU A 82 2.61 -2.64 3.68
N HIS A 83 1.99 -1.54 3.24
CA HIS A 83 2.60 -0.48 2.43
C HIS A 83 2.79 0.78 3.26
N ILE A 84 4.00 1.32 3.27
CA ILE A 84 4.30 2.63 3.82
C ILE A 84 4.68 3.57 2.68
N ASN A 85 3.81 4.52 2.37
CA ASN A 85 4.09 5.53 1.33
C ASN A 85 5.05 6.59 1.90
N GLU A 86 6.18 6.79 1.21
CA GLU A 86 7.24 7.66 1.67
C GLU A 86 6.83 9.14 1.68
N ASN A 87 6.14 9.57 0.63
CA ASN A 87 5.74 10.96 0.41
C ASN A 87 4.45 11.31 1.16
N ASP A 88 3.46 10.40 1.16
CA ASP A 88 2.20 10.58 1.87
C ASP A 88 1.91 9.40 2.80
N LEU A 89 2.45 9.48 4.02
CA LEU A 89 2.26 8.42 5.02
C LEU A 89 0.78 8.10 5.29
N LEU A 90 -0.14 9.04 5.06
CA LEU A 90 -1.57 8.85 5.28
C LEU A 90 -2.27 8.11 4.14
N ASP A 91 -1.58 7.85 3.03
CA ASP A 91 -2.01 6.92 1.98
C ASP A 91 -1.31 5.54 2.10
N SER A 92 -0.75 5.26 3.28
CA SER A 92 -0.29 3.92 3.64
C SER A 92 -1.48 2.97 3.83
N GLN A 93 -1.27 1.70 3.53
CA GLN A 93 -2.33 0.72 3.54
C GLN A 93 -1.85 -0.67 3.97
N LEU A 94 -2.79 -1.46 4.48
CA LEU A 94 -2.65 -2.89 4.74
C LEU A 94 -3.63 -3.62 3.82
N ILE A 95 -3.17 -4.69 3.18
CA ILE A 95 -3.98 -5.54 2.30
C ILE A 95 -3.89 -6.98 2.80
N LEU A 96 -5.03 -7.66 2.84
CA LEU A 96 -5.17 -9.10 2.99
C LEU A 96 -5.80 -9.65 1.72
N ALA A 97 -5.20 -10.69 1.13
CA ALA A 97 -5.71 -11.35 -0.07
C ALA A 97 -5.75 -12.87 0.12
N LEU A 98 -6.73 -13.49 -0.52
CA LEU A 98 -6.97 -14.94 -0.56
C LEU A 98 -6.97 -15.39 -2.02
N GLU A 99 -6.72 -16.70 -2.23
CA GLU A 99 -6.93 -17.37 -3.50
C GLU A 99 -6.30 -16.62 -4.70
N GLU A 100 -7.03 -16.40 -5.79
CA GLU A 100 -6.54 -15.74 -7.00
C GLU A 100 -6.09 -14.30 -6.77
N GLN A 101 -6.68 -13.59 -5.79
CA GLN A 101 -6.29 -12.22 -5.47
C GLN A 101 -4.85 -12.12 -4.96
N ILE A 102 -4.29 -13.21 -4.42
CA ILE A 102 -2.88 -13.24 -4.00
C ILE A 102 -1.96 -12.99 -5.19
N VAL A 103 -2.22 -13.64 -6.32
CA VAL A 103 -1.42 -13.50 -7.54
C VAL A 103 -1.62 -12.12 -8.15
N GLU A 104 -2.88 -11.67 -8.25
CA GLU A 104 -3.23 -10.34 -8.74
C GLU A 104 -2.53 -9.23 -7.97
N TYR A 105 -2.56 -9.27 -6.63
CA TYR A 105 -1.89 -8.26 -5.83
C TYR A 105 -0.37 -8.31 -5.94
N LYS A 106 0.26 -9.48 -5.99
CA LYS A 106 1.73 -9.55 -6.14
C LYS A 106 2.20 -8.95 -7.45
N ASN A 107 1.47 -9.16 -8.54
CA ASN A 107 1.85 -8.72 -9.88
C ASN A 107 1.64 -7.22 -10.14
N LYS A 108 0.88 -6.52 -9.28
CA LYS A 108 0.59 -5.08 -9.43
C LYS A 108 1.75 -4.14 -9.09
N PHE A 109 2.83 -4.63 -8.48
CA PHE A 109 3.89 -3.77 -7.94
C PHE A 109 5.23 -4.01 -8.63
N VAL A 110 5.94 -2.92 -8.91
CA VAL A 110 7.26 -2.94 -9.53
C VAL A 110 8.31 -2.76 -8.44
N GLU A 111 9.10 -3.80 -8.15
CA GLU A 111 10.15 -3.76 -7.12
C GLU A 111 11.38 -2.98 -7.62
N TYR A 112 11.97 -2.17 -6.75
CA TYR A 112 13.26 -1.56 -7.02
C TYR A 112 14.35 -2.62 -7.10
N GLN A 113 15.11 -2.63 -8.20
CA GLN A 113 16.24 -3.55 -8.37
C GLN A 113 17.48 -3.09 -7.58
N THR A 114 17.56 -1.80 -7.24
CA THR A 114 18.64 -1.20 -6.47
C THR A 114 18.20 -0.97 -5.03
N GLN A 115 19.12 -1.19 -4.08
CA GLN A 115 18.86 -0.87 -2.69
C GLN A 115 18.75 0.65 -2.48
N LEU A 116 17.62 1.09 -1.91
CA LEU A 116 17.41 2.47 -1.49
C LEU A 116 17.75 2.66 -0.01
N GLU A 117 18.10 3.90 0.35
CA GLU A 117 18.24 4.28 1.75
C GLU A 117 16.85 4.41 2.39
N LYS A 118 16.66 3.76 3.55
CA LYS A 118 15.39 3.80 4.28
C LYS A 118 15.14 5.19 4.86
N PRO A 119 13.90 5.72 4.80
CA PRO A 119 13.57 6.98 5.43
C PRO A 119 13.69 6.89 6.96
N LEU A 120 14.10 7.99 7.60
CA LEU A 120 14.38 8.08 9.05
C LEU A 120 13.21 7.64 9.97
N PHE A 121 11.98 7.70 9.46
CA PHE A 121 10.80 7.26 10.20
C PHE A 121 10.59 5.74 10.20
N LEU A 122 11.33 4.97 9.38
CA LEU A 122 11.35 3.51 9.36
C LEU A 122 12.54 2.88 10.10
N ASN A 123 13.60 3.64 10.38
CA ASN A 123 14.86 3.11 10.89
C ASN A 123 14.75 2.30 12.19
N ASP A 124 13.81 2.66 13.08
CA ASP A 124 13.65 2.01 14.38
C ASP A 124 12.69 0.80 14.33
N ILE A 125 12.18 0.44 13.14
CA ILE A 125 11.20 -0.61 12.95
C ILE A 125 11.88 -1.80 12.26
N ALA A 126 12.18 -2.82 13.06
CA ALA A 126 12.90 -4.02 12.66
C ALA A 126 12.05 -4.98 11.80
N LEU A 127 11.66 -4.51 10.61
CA LEU A 127 11.05 -5.32 9.55
C LEU A 127 11.95 -5.31 8.31
N ASN A 128 11.86 -6.38 7.52
CA ASN A 128 12.59 -6.53 6.26
C ASN A 128 11.90 -5.75 5.15
N TRP A 129 11.97 -4.43 5.23
CA TRP A 129 11.37 -3.53 4.26
C TRP A 129 12.00 -3.66 2.88
N ARG A 130 11.17 -3.76 1.85
CA ARG A 130 11.55 -3.75 0.44
C ARG A 130 10.93 -2.54 -0.25
N ALA A 131 11.67 -1.91 -1.16
CA ALA A 131 11.19 -0.72 -1.85
C ALA A 131 10.51 -1.09 -3.16
N TYR A 132 9.35 -0.51 -3.41
CA TYR A 132 8.61 -0.64 -4.67
C TYR A 132 8.25 0.74 -5.20
N HIS A 133 8.07 0.82 -6.51
CA HIS A 133 7.48 1.99 -7.16
C HIS A 133 5.98 2.05 -6.84
N LEU A 134 5.52 3.20 -6.35
CA LEU A 134 4.12 3.55 -6.48
C LEU A 134 3.93 4.11 -7.89
N VAL A 135 3.00 3.54 -8.64
CA VAL A 135 2.80 3.89 -10.05
C VAL A 135 1.39 4.37 -10.30
N SER A 136 1.26 5.40 -11.13
CA SER A 136 0.03 5.74 -11.82
C SER A 136 0.08 5.16 -13.24
N ILE A 137 -1.09 4.78 -13.74
CA ILE A 137 -1.26 4.25 -15.09
C ILE A 137 -1.94 5.34 -15.91
N TRP A 138 -1.37 5.66 -17.06
CA TRP A 138 -1.88 6.66 -18.00
C TRP A 138 -2.04 6.02 -19.38
N LEU A 139 -3.22 6.17 -19.97
CA LEU A 139 -3.46 5.75 -21.35
C LEU A 139 -2.91 6.80 -22.33
N GLU A 140 -2.56 6.37 -23.53
CA GLU A 140 -2.03 7.23 -24.58
C GLU A 140 -2.92 8.44 -24.86
N ASP A 141 -4.23 8.23 -24.90
CA ASP A 141 -5.20 9.29 -25.14
C ASP A 141 -5.20 10.33 -24.01
N GLU A 142 -5.08 9.89 -22.75
CA GLU A 142 -4.98 10.79 -21.59
C GLU A 142 -3.71 11.64 -21.69
N ILE A 143 -2.57 11.01 -22.02
CA ILE A 143 -1.30 11.72 -22.21
C ILE A 143 -1.38 12.74 -23.35
N ASN A 144 -2.12 12.42 -24.43
CA ASN A 144 -2.27 13.31 -25.58
C ASN A 144 -3.16 14.53 -25.30
N THR A 145 -3.93 14.51 -24.20
CA THR A 145 -4.67 15.71 -23.75
C THR A 145 -3.80 16.72 -22.99
N LEU A 146 -2.61 16.32 -22.54
CA LEU A 146 -1.71 17.18 -21.77
C LEU A 146 -0.99 18.21 -22.66
N SER A 147 -0.65 19.36 -22.09
CA SER A 147 0.27 20.30 -22.75
C SER A 147 1.67 19.67 -22.91
N ALA A 148 2.47 20.20 -23.83
CA ALA A 148 3.82 19.70 -24.08
C ALA A 148 4.67 19.67 -22.78
N THR A 149 4.57 20.72 -21.96
CA THR A 149 5.29 20.82 -20.68
C THR A 149 4.81 19.79 -19.66
N GLU A 150 3.50 19.59 -19.53
CA GLU A 150 2.94 18.59 -18.60
C GLU A 150 3.32 17.17 -19.02
N LYS A 151 3.26 16.88 -20.32
CA LYS A 151 3.68 15.60 -20.90
C LYS A 151 5.17 15.33 -20.62
N GLU A 152 6.04 16.32 -20.81
CA GLU A 152 7.47 16.18 -20.49
C GLU A 152 7.68 15.91 -19.00
N LEU A 153 7.04 16.68 -18.11
CA LEU A 153 7.14 16.49 -16.66
C LEU A 153 6.64 15.11 -16.20
N LEU A 154 5.55 14.62 -16.79
CA LEU A 154 5.01 13.29 -16.51
C LEU A 154 5.98 12.20 -16.97
N LEU A 155 6.46 12.27 -18.22
CA LEU A 155 7.31 11.26 -18.83
C LEU A 155 8.74 11.24 -18.25
N ASN A 156 9.19 12.30 -17.57
CA ASN A 156 10.41 12.25 -16.76
C ASN A 156 10.36 11.20 -15.64
N ASN A 157 9.17 10.74 -15.26
CA ASN A 157 8.95 9.68 -14.28
C ASN A 157 8.49 8.36 -14.94
N LEU A 158 8.58 8.22 -16.26
CA LEU A 158 8.21 7.01 -16.98
C LEU A 158 9.08 5.82 -16.53
N LEU A 159 8.43 4.72 -16.17
CA LEU A 159 9.08 3.45 -15.87
C LEU A 159 9.01 2.47 -17.03
N ASP A 160 7.85 2.39 -17.69
CA ASP A 160 7.55 1.37 -18.70
C ASP A 160 6.41 1.81 -19.62
N VAL A 161 6.39 1.28 -20.84
CA VAL A 161 5.29 1.47 -21.81
C VAL A 161 4.86 0.10 -22.30
N ARG A 162 3.58 -0.19 -22.14
CA ARG A 162 2.98 -1.49 -22.48
C ARG A 162 1.93 -1.31 -23.55
N LYS A 163 1.79 -2.30 -24.43
CA LYS A 163 0.64 -2.36 -25.32
C LYS A 163 -0.51 -3.07 -24.63
N VAL A 164 -1.67 -2.41 -24.60
CA VAL A 164 -2.90 -2.97 -24.05
C VAL A 164 -3.99 -2.94 -25.12
N THR A 165 -4.84 -3.95 -25.11
CA THR A 165 -6.02 -4.02 -25.97
C THR A 165 -7.21 -3.53 -25.16
N SER A 166 -7.90 -2.50 -25.66
CA SER A 166 -9.11 -1.98 -25.03
C SER A 166 -10.30 -2.93 -25.25
N TYR A 167 -11.45 -2.61 -24.65
CA TYR A 167 -12.71 -3.34 -24.87
C TYR A 167 -13.19 -3.29 -26.33
N ASP A 168 -12.74 -2.29 -27.11
CA ASP A 168 -13.11 -2.09 -28.51
C ASP A 168 -12.10 -2.73 -29.49
N ASP A 169 -11.23 -3.64 -29.01
CA ASP A 169 -10.13 -4.27 -29.75
C ASP A 169 -9.08 -3.28 -30.30
N GLU A 170 -9.14 -2.01 -29.88
CA GLU A 170 -8.13 -1.02 -30.23
C GLU A 170 -6.88 -1.21 -29.37
N THR A 171 -5.73 -1.26 -30.04
CA THR A 171 -4.44 -1.34 -29.35
C THR A 171 -3.99 0.06 -28.98
N SER A 172 -3.80 0.32 -27.69
CA SER A 172 -3.30 1.59 -27.15
C SER A 172 -2.07 1.36 -26.28
N ASN A 173 -1.27 2.41 -26.11
CA ASN A 173 -0.15 2.38 -25.17
C ASN A 173 -0.62 2.74 -23.75
N GLU A 174 -0.20 1.94 -22.78
CA GLU A 174 -0.31 2.18 -21.36
C GLU A 174 1.06 2.59 -20.81
N TYR A 175 1.10 3.73 -20.12
CA TYR A 175 2.32 4.30 -19.57
C TYR A 175 2.31 4.16 -18.05
N LEU A 176 3.35 3.51 -17.51
CA LEU A 176 3.54 3.37 -16.08
C LEU A 176 4.42 4.51 -15.58
N ILE A 177 3.82 5.43 -14.83
CA ILE A 177 4.49 6.63 -14.32
C ILE A 177 4.78 6.45 -12.83
N LYS A 178 6.02 6.68 -12.41
CA LYS A 178 6.43 6.65 -11.00
C LYS A 178 5.88 7.88 -10.25
N ASP A 179 5.03 7.65 -9.27
CA ASP A 179 4.52 8.69 -8.38
C ASP A 179 5.38 8.86 -7.12
N SER A 180 5.83 7.74 -6.53
CA SER A 180 6.50 7.72 -5.23
C SER A 180 7.25 6.41 -4.99
N VAL A 181 7.84 6.29 -3.81
CA VAL A 181 8.36 5.04 -3.23
C VAL A 181 7.38 4.55 -2.17
N ILE A 182 7.09 3.24 -2.20
CA ILE A 182 6.43 2.55 -1.09
C ILE A 182 7.39 1.54 -0.48
N TRP A 183 7.43 1.49 0.84
CA TRP A 183 8.18 0.52 1.61
C TRP A 183 7.24 -0.58 2.06
N VAL A 184 7.56 -1.81 1.67
CA VAL A 184 6.67 -2.96 1.78
C VAL A 184 7.24 -3.97 2.76
N PHE A 185 6.37 -4.46 3.62
CA PHE A 185 6.58 -5.68 4.39
C PHE A 185 5.42 -6.63 4.13
N ASP A 186 5.70 -7.86 3.72
CA ASP A 186 4.69 -8.85 3.38
C ASP A 186 4.90 -10.18 4.09
N TYR A 187 3.80 -10.93 4.19
CA TYR A 187 3.73 -12.24 4.78
C TYR A 187 2.77 -13.10 3.97
N GLU A 188 3.19 -14.32 3.65
CA GLU A 188 2.33 -15.32 3.05
C GLU A 188 2.35 -16.57 3.91
N ASN A 189 1.17 -17.03 4.28
CA ASN A 189 1.03 -18.31 4.97
C ASN A 189 0.52 -19.33 3.97
N ILE A 190 1.27 -20.43 3.79
CA ILE A 190 0.87 -21.58 2.97
C ILE A 190 0.94 -22.81 3.87
N LYS A 191 -0.21 -23.28 4.35
CA LYS A 191 -0.31 -24.55 5.08
C LYS A 191 -0.64 -25.66 4.08
N GLU A 192 0.25 -26.63 3.94
CA GLU A 192 -0.03 -27.85 3.18
C GLU A 192 -1.27 -28.55 3.76
N VAL A 193 -2.31 -28.73 2.94
CA VAL A 193 -3.42 -29.61 3.29
C VAL A 193 -2.89 -31.03 3.22
N LYS A 194 -2.47 -31.58 4.37
CA LYS A 194 -2.18 -33.00 4.48
C LYS A 194 -3.46 -33.78 4.26
N TYR A 195 -3.69 -34.24 3.03
CA TYR A 195 -4.71 -35.24 2.76
C TYR A 195 -4.40 -36.48 3.62
N LYS A 196 -5.23 -36.73 4.63
CA LYS A 196 -5.27 -38.03 5.30
C LYS A 196 -5.77 -39.04 4.25
N LYS A 197 -4.86 -39.89 3.79
CA LYS A 197 -5.21 -41.15 3.11
C LYS A 197 -5.99 -42.04 4.05
#